data_AF-A0A966USQ8-F1
#
_entry.id   AF-A0A966USQ8-F1
#
_cell.length_a   1.000
_cell.length_b   1.000
_cell.length_c   1.000
_cell.angle_alpha   90.00
_cell.angle_beta   90.00
_cell.angle_gamma   90.00
#
_symmetry.space_group_name_H-M   'P 1'
#
loop_
_entity.id
_entity.type
_entity.pdbx_description
1 polymer ?
#
loop_
_entity_poly.entity_id
_entity_poly.type
_entity_poly.pdbx_seq_one_letter_code
_entity_poly.pdbx_strand_id
1 'polypeptide(L)'
;TQAAIDRATKFCAELREAAPNATIVWLAGNHEERMPKYLLTNAGAAYGLRKGNTPESWPVLTVPYLCRMEEFGVEYRPGYPASDFWINEKLRVIHGDRVKSSGSTAHVYLNQEKTSVIYGHIHRIETAFKTREDFDGPRTIMAASPGCLARIDGAVPSTRGGVDLDGRPLVRYENWQQGMAVVTYEQSGEHKFSYELMPIYNGWAIYQGKEFIVK
;
A
#
# COMPACT_ATOMS: atom_id res chain seq x y z
N THR A 1 13.45 1.69 11.49
CA THR A 1 13.76 1.97 12.90
C THR A 1 12.99 1.00 13.77
N GLN A 2 13.37 0.81 15.04
CA GLN A 2 12.64 -0.08 15.95
C GLN A 2 11.16 0.33 16.08
N ALA A 3 10.88 1.62 16.30
CA ALA A 3 9.52 2.12 16.41
C ALA A 3 8.63 1.82 15.18
N ALA A 4 9.20 1.80 13.97
CA ALA A 4 8.46 1.44 12.76
C ALA A 4 8.11 -0.06 12.72
N ILE A 5 9.05 -0.92 13.14
CA ILE A 5 8.82 -2.37 13.27
C ILE A 5 7.74 -2.64 14.34
N ASP A 6 7.84 -2.00 15.50
CA ASP A 6 6.85 -2.16 16.58
C ASP A 6 5.46 -1.70 16.14
N ARG A 7 5.36 -0.53 15.48
CA ARG A 7 4.07 -0.03 14.98
C ARG A 7 3.47 -0.93 13.92
N ALA A 8 4.28 -1.43 12.97
CA ALA A 8 3.82 -2.32 11.91
C ALA A 8 3.39 -3.69 12.47
N THR A 9 4.12 -4.24 13.45
CA THR A 9 3.73 -5.46 14.18
C THR A 9 2.37 -5.27 14.83
N LYS A 10 2.19 -4.17 15.58
CA LYS A 10 0.92 -3.84 16.23
C LYS A 10 -0.20 -3.66 15.21
N PHE A 11 0.08 -3.02 14.07
CA PHE A 11 -0.91 -2.82 13.02
C PHE A 11 -1.38 -4.15 12.41
N CYS A 12 -0.49 -5.10 12.18
CA CYS A 12 -0.86 -6.43 11.69
C CYS A 12 -1.77 -7.16 12.68
N ALA A 13 -1.46 -7.07 13.98
CA ALA A 13 -2.31 -7.62 15.04
C ALA A 13 -3.70 -6.95 15.06
N GLU A 14 -3.76 -5.61 15.01
CA GLU A 14 -5.00 -4.83 14.98
C GLU A 14 -5.86 -5.19 13.75
N LEU A 15 -5.25 -5.37 12.57
CA LEU A 15 -5.96 -5.78 11.36
C LEU A 15 -6.55 -7.19 11.48
N ARG A 16 -5.78 -8.15 12.00
CA ARG A 16 -6.26 -9.52 12.20
C ARG A 16 -7.35 -9.58 13.25
N GLU A 17 -7.24 -8.81 14.33
CA GLU A 17 -8.30 -8.71 15.36
C GLU A 17 -9.59 -8.12 14.78
N ALA A 18 -9.49 -7.04 13.99
CA ALA A 18 -10.63 -6.39 13.38
C ALA A 18 -11.31 -7.24 12.29
N ALA A 19 -10.55 -8.11 11.60
CA ALA A 19 -11.08 -8.98 10.55
C ALA A 19 -10.52 -10.42 10.67
N PRO A 20 -10.97 -11.21 11.66
CA PRO A 20 -10.36 -12.50 12.01
C PRO A 20 -10.32 -13.52 10.86
N ASN A 21 -11.33 -13.49 9.99
CA ASN A 21 -11.50 -14.44 8.90
C ASN A 21 -11.08 -13.87 7.53
N ALA A 22 -10.60 -12.64 7.45
CA ALA A 22 -10.23 -12.03 6.18
C ALA A 22 -8.86 -12.52 5.69
N THR A 23 -8.71 -12.61 4.37
CA THR A 23 -7.38 -12.65 3.75
C THR A 23 -6.76 -11.26 3.85
N ILE A 24 -5.59 -11.16 4.47
CA ILE A 24 -4.86 -9.90 4.64
C ILE A 24 -3.61 -9.98 3.78
N VAL A 25 -3.52 -9.16 2.74
CA VAL A 25 -2.39 -9.14 1.82
C VAL A 25 -1.61 -7.85 2.00
N TRP A 26 -0.29 -7.97 2.17
CA TRP A 26 0.64 -6.84 2.23
C TRP A 26 1.55 -6.85 1.00
N LEU A 27 1.37 -5.87 0.11
CA LEU A 27 2.28 -5.67 -1.01
C LEU A 27 3.50 -4.87 -0.56
N ALA A 28 4.69 -5.41 -0.78
CA ALA A 28 5.93 -4.69 -0.49
C ALA A 28 6.03 -3.41 -1.33
N GLY A 29 6.48 -2.34 -0.71
CA GLY A 29 6.75 -1.08 -1.36
C GLY A 29 8.22 -0.74 -1.44
N ASN A 30 8.50 0.46 -1.95
CA ASN A 30 9.86 0.99 -2.03
C ASN A 30 10.53 1.21 -0.66
N HIS A 31 9.78 1.19 0.46
CA HIS A 31 10.34 1.31 1.81
C HIS A 31 10.83 -0.04 2.34
N GLU A 32 10.07 -1.11 2.09
CA GLU A 32 10.41 -2.48 2.46
C GLU A 32 11.70 -2.94 1.75
N GLU A 33 11.88 -2.53 0.49
CA GLU A 33 13.07 -2.85 -0.31
C GLU A 33 14.36 -2.14 0.17
N ARG A 34 14.27 -1.12 1.03
CA ARG A 34 15.47 -0.37 1.47
C ARG A 34 16.39 -1.22 2.31
N MET A 35 15.85 -2.06 3.20
CA MET A 35 16.64 -2.89 4.10
C MET A 35 17.39 -4.01 3.34
N PRO A 36 16.75 -4.83 2.48
CA PRO A 36 17.45 -5.81 1.65
C PRO A 36 18.53 -5.17 0.77
N LYS A 37 18.23 -4.03 0.12
CA LYS A 37 19.21 -3.30 -0.70
C LYS A 37 20.41 -2.82 0.12
N TYR A 38 20.16 -2.26 1.30
CA TYR A 38 21.24 -1.81 2.19
C TYR A 38 22.16 -2.96 2.60
N LEU A 39 21.60 -4.14 2.91
CA LEU A 39 22.38 -5.32 3.27
C LEU A 39 23.23 -5.83 2.11
N LEU A 40 22.66 -5.92 0.90
CA LEU A 40 23.44 -6.32 -0.29
C LEU A 40 24.66 -5.42 -0.52
N THR A 41 24.51 -4.11 -0.30
CA THR A 41 25.59 -3.14 -0.51
C THR A 41 26.61 -3.13 0.63
N ASN A 42 26.18 -3.22 1.90
CA ASN A 42 27.04 -2.90 3.05
C ASN A 42 27.35 -4.11 3.95
N ALA A 43 26.56 -5.18 3.87
CA ALA A 43 26.64 -6.32 4.77
C ALA A 43 26.21 -7.60 4.05
N GLY A 44 26.80 -7.88 2.88
CA GLY A 44 26.37 -8.97 1.99
C GLY A 44 26.36 -10.34 2.67
N ALA A 45 27.28 -10.60 3.61
CA ALA A 45 27.31 -11.83 4.40
C ALA A 45 26.07 -12.02 5.32
N ALA A 46 25.38 -10.94 5.67
CA ALA A 46 24.15 -10.98 6.45
C ALA A 46 22.90 -11.08 5.57
N TYR A 47 23.03 -10.88 4.25
CA TYR A 47 21.90 -10.96 3.33
C TYR A 47 21.37 -12.40 3.27
N GLY A 48 20.05 -12.54 3.42
CA GLY A 48 19.40 -13.86 3.33
C GLY A 48 19.60 -14.76 4.55
N LEU A 49 20.28 -14.30 5.62
CA LEU A 49 20.37 -15.07 6.86
C LEU A 49 18.98 -15.35 7.42
N ARG A 50 18.74 -16.60 7.80
CA ARG A 50 17.49 -17.11 8.39
C ARG A 50 17.79 -17.66 9.77
N LYS A 51 16.73 -17.93 10.54
CA LYS A 51 16.85 -18.71 11.77
C LYS A 51 17.40 -20.11 11.45
N GLY A 52 18.23 -20.65 12.33
CA GLY A 52 18.86 -21.95 12.13
C GLY A 52 17.83 -23.07 11.97
N ASN A 53 18.05 -23.96 11.01
CA ASN A 53 17.17 -25.08 10.67
C ASN A 53 15.71 -24.69 10.27
N THR A 54 15.49 -23.47 9.79
CA THR A 54 14.20 -23.03 9.24
C THR A 54 14.37 -22.47 7.83
N PRO A 55 14.72 -23.29 6.82
CA PRO A 55 15.02 -22.83 5.47
C PRO A 55 13.84 -22.08 4.81
N GLU A 56 12.60 -22.47 5.13
CA GLU A 56 11.38 -21.86 4.59
C GLU A 56 11.01 -20.52 5.26
N SER A 57 11.51 -20.24 6.48
CA SER A 57 11.17 -19.00 7.20
C SER A 57 11.82 -17.79 6.56
N TRP A 58 11.16 -16.63 6.53
CA TRP A 58 11.73 -15.39 6.01
C TRP A 58 13.15 -15.07 6.54
N PRO A 59 14.01 -14.41 5.74
CA PRO A 59 15.29 -13.91 6.25
C PRO A 59 15.08 -12.94 7.41
N VAL A 60 15.97 -13.00 8.40
CA VAL A 60 15.84 -12.29 9.70
C VAL A 60 15.69 -10.79 9.50
N LEU A 61 16.45 -10.21 8.57
CA LEU A 61 16.43 -8.77 8.28
C LEU A 61 15.47 -8.45 7.12
N THR A 62 14.23 -8.89 7.26
CA THR A 62 13.12 -8.53 6.36
C THR A 62 11.91 -8.10 7.16
N VAL A 63 11.09 -7.22 6.57
CA VAL A 63 9.87 -6.70 7.18
C VAL A 63 8.91 -7.81 7.65
N PRO A 64 8.56 -8.84 6.84
CA PRO A 64 7.65 -9.89 7.31
C PRO A 64 8.17 -10.66 8.52
N TYR A 65 9.49 -10.89 8.61
CA TYR A 65 10.11 -11.54 9.76
C TYR A 65 10.08 -10.64 11.00
N LEU A 66 10.62 -9.43 10.88
CA LEU A 66 10.76 -8.49 12.01
C LEU A 66 9.41 -8.04 12.56
N CYS A 67 8.40 -7.92 11.70
CA CYS A 67 7.05 -7.51 12.08
C CYS A 67 6.13 -8.68 12.45
N ARG A 68 6.65 -9.92 12.51
CA ARG A 68 5.89 -11.13 12.88
C ARG A 68 4.63 -11.32 12.02
N MET A 69 4.68 -10.97 10.74
CA MET A 69 3.50 -10.94 9.86
C MET A 69 2.83 -12.31 9.71
N GLU A 70 3.62 -13.39 9.71
CA GLU A 70 3.13 -14.77 9.65
C GLU A 70 2.24 -15.12 10.85
N GLU A 71 2.59 -14.65 12.05
CA GLU A 71 1.82 -14.90 13.28
C GLU A 71 0.42 -14.27 13.23
N PHE A 72 0.25 -13.22 12.44
CA PHE A 72 -1.03 -12.54 12.21
C PHE A 72 -1.72 -12.99 10.92
N GLY A 73 -1.19 -14.01 10.24
CA GLY A 73 -1.74 -14.51 8.98
C GLY A 73 -1.75 -13.47 7.87
N VAL A 74 -0.74 -12.61 7.80
CA VAL A 74 -0.58 -11.63 6.73
C VAL A 74 0.20 -12.27 5.58
N GLU A 75 -0.43 -12.34 4.40
CA GLU A 75 0.21 -12.75 3.16
C GLU A 75 1.09 -11.61 2.64
N TYR A 76 2.40 -11.70 2.90
CA TYR A 76 3.36 -10.73 2.43
C TYR A 76 3.85 -11.06 1.01
N ARG A 77 3.71 -10.10 0.09
CA ARG A 77 4.17 -10.23 -1.31
C ARG A 77 5.39 -9.34 -1.57
N PRO A 78 6.62 -9.89 -1.63
CA PRO A 78 7.82 -9.14 -1.97
C PRO A 78 7.88 -8.79 -3.46
N GLY A 79 8.93 -8.07 -3.86
CA GLY A 79 9.27 -7.89 -5.29
C GLY A 79 8.81 -6.57 -5.87
N TYR A 80 8.80 -5.49 -5.09
CA TYR A 80 8.53 -4.16 -5.62
C TYR A 80 9.52 -3.80 -6.76
N PRO A 81 9.05 -3.24 -7.89
CA PRO A 81 7.69 -2.81 -8.20
C PRO A 81 6.83 -3.85 -8.95
N ALA A 82 7.34 -5.05 -9.20
CA ALA A 82 6.68 -6.06 -10.04
C ALA A 82 5.53 -6.81 -9.34
N SER A 83 5.50 -6.80 -8.00
CA SER A 83 4.49 -7.49 -7.21
C SER A 83 3.08 -6.86 -7.39
N ASP A 84 2.07 -7.72 -7.50
CA ASP A 84 0.68 -7.32 -7.61
C ASP A 84 -0.28 -8.28 -6.88
N PHE A 85 -1.54 -7.86 -6.78
CA PHE A 85 -2.64 -8.69 -6.29
C PHE A 85 -3.88 -8.46 -7.17
N TRP A 86 -4.46 -9.53 -7.68
CA TRP A 86 -5.70 -9.45 -8.47
C TRP A 86 -6.89 -9.70 -7.56
N ILE A 87 -7.80 -8.72 -7.47
CA ILE A 87 -9.06 -8.87 -6.75
C ILE A 87 -10.00 -9.77 -7.57
N ASN A 88 -10.05 -9.55 -8.88
CA ASN A 88 -10.70 -10.38 -9.89
C ASN A 88 -10.05 -10.14 -11.25
N GLU A 89 -10.60 -10.67 -12.35
CA GLU A 89 -10.01 -10.54 -13.69
C GLU A 89 -9.98 -9.11 -14.26
N LYS A 90 -10.67 -8.15 -13.63
CA LYS A 90 -10.81 -6.76 -14.11
C LYS A 90 -10.18 -5.71 -13.19
N LEU A 91 -9.74 -6.08 -11.99
CA LEU A 91 -9.18 -5.17 -11.00
C LEU A 91 -7.93 -5.72 -10.34
N ARG A 92 -6.84 -4.97 -10.50
CA ARG A 92 -5.53 -5.27 -9.94
C ARG A 92 -5.11 -4.24 -8.90
N VAL A 93 -4.38 -4.66 -7.88
CA VAL A 93 -3.76 -3.81 -6.85
C VAL A 93 -2.25 -3.90 -6.99
N ILE A 94 -1.58 -2.74 -6.95
CA ILE A 94 -0.12 -2.63 -6.98
C ILE A 94 0.35 -1.62 -5.93
N HIS A 95 1.61 -1.70 -5.49
CA HIS A 95 2.19 -0.58 -4.71
C HIS A 95 2.26 0.69 -5.55
N GLY A 96 2.59 0.56 -6.83
CA GLY A 96 2.79 1.68 -7.76
C GLY A 96 4.23 2.19 -7.74
N ASP A 97 4.72 2.58 -8.90
CA ASP A 97 6.10 2.99 -9.21
C ASP A 97 6.16 4.35 -9.93
N ARG A 98 5.00 4.99 -10.15
CA ARG A 98 4.88 6.23 -10.91
C ARG A 98 4.23 7.31 -10.07
N VAL A 99 4.71 8.53 -10.26
CA VAL A 99 4.15 9.71 -9.61
C VAL A 99 4.28 10.92 -10.52
N LYS A 100 3.21 11.70 -10.62
CA LYS A 100 3.25 13.07 -11.12
C LYS A 100 3.06 14.01 -9.94
N SER A 101 4.08 14.82 -9.66
CA SER A 101 4.14 15.70 -8.48
C SER A 101 2.99 16.71 -8.39
N SER A 102 2.41 17.10 -9.53
CA SER A 102 1.32 18.08 -9.61
C SER A 102 -0.07 17.44 -9.72
N GLY A 103 -0.20 16.13 -9.46
CA GLY A 103 -1.43 15.36 -9.66
C GLY A 103 -1.47 14.66 -11.02
N SER A 104 -2.64 14.14 -11.39
CA SER A 104 -2.87 13.37 -12.63
C SER A 104 -2.04 12.08 -12.75
N THR A 105 -1.65 11.48 -11.62
CA THR A 105 -0.97 10.18 -11.64
C THR A 105 -1.93 9.08 -12.10
N ALA A 106 -3.21 9.17 -11.74
CA ALA A 106 -4.23 8.24 -12.21
C ALA A 106 -4.26 8.14 -13.75
N HIS A 107 -4.13 9.27 -14.45
CA HIS A 107 -4.06 9.30 -15.92
C HIS A 107 -2.79 8.65 -16.48
N VAL A 108 -1.67 8.68 -15.76
CA VAL A 108 -0.46 7.94 -16.15
C VAL A 108 -0.75 6.44 -16.16
N TYR A 109 -1.38 5.93 -15.11
CA TYR A 109 -1.79 4.53 -15.04
C TYR A 109 -2.83 4.19 -16.12
N LEU A 110 -3.90 4.99 -16.27
CA LEU A 110 -4.92 4.77 -17.30
C LEU A 110 -4.37 4.75 -18.74
N ASN A 111 -3.25 5.42 -19.00
CA ASN A 111 -2.64 5.43 -20.33
C ASN A 111 -1.83 4.15 -20.61
N GLN A 112 -1.29 3.50 -19.58
CA GLN A 112 -0.38 2.37 -19.73
C GLN A 112 -1.04 1.02 -19.40
N GLU A 113 -1.97 1.00 -18.45
CA GLU A 113 -2.69 -0.20 -18.04
C GLU A 113 -3.85 -0.49 -19.00
N LYS A 114 -4.06 -1.79 -19.28
CA LYS A 114 -5.23 -2.28 -20.02
C LYS A 114 -6.40 -2.65 -19.11
N THR A 115 -6.14 -2.80 -17.81
CA THR A 115 -7.11 -3.21 -16.79
C THR A 115 -7.27 -2.13 -15.74
N SER A 116 -8.30 -2.23 -14.89
CA SER A 116 -8.45 -1.29 -13.79
C SER A 116 -7.41 -1.55 -12.71
N VAL A 117 -6.86 -0.48 -12.12
CA VAL A 117 -5.77 -0.58 -11.15
C VAL A 117 -6.03 0.28 -9.92
N ILE A 118 -5.83 -0.31 -8.74
CA ILE A 118 -5.65 0.41 -7.48
C ILE A 118 -4.15 0.49 -7.20
N TYR A 119 -3.63 1.68 -6.96
CA TYR A 119 -2.22 1.90 -6.73
C TYR A 119 -1.99 2.74 -5.48
N GLY A 120 -0.87 2.48 -4.79
CA GLY A 120 -0.40 3.26 -3.65
C GLY A 120 0.65 4.28 -4.07
N HIS A 121 1.77 4.29 -3.33
CA HIS A 121 3.00 5.06 -3.58
C HIS A 121 2.88 6.61 -3.50
N ILE A 122 1.81 7.21 -4.01
CA ILE A 122 1.69 8.67 -4.14
C ILE A 122 1.13 9.37 -2.91
N HIS A 123 0.53 8.62 -1.98
CA HIS A 123 -0.08 9.10 -0.73
C HIS A 123 -1.19 10.15 -0.94
N ARG A 124 -1.68 10.30 -2.17
CA ARG A 124 -2.80 11.17 -2.52
C ARG A 124 -4.03 10.35 -2.85
N ILE A 125 -5.18 10.96 -2.62
CA ILE A 125 -6.43 10.46 -3.15
C ILE A 125 -6.53 10.90 -4.61
N GLU A 126 -6.60 9.95 -5.53
CA GLU A 126 -6.85 10.20 -6.94
C GLU A 126 -7.80 9.12 -7.47
N THR A 127 -8.76 9.47 -8.32
CA THR A 127 -9.61 8.50 -9.02
C THR A 127 -9.93 9.05 -10.39
N ALA A 128 -9.69 8.25 -11.42
CA ALA A 128 -10.01 8.61 -12.79
C ALA A 128 -10.50 7.39 -13.56
N PHE A 129 -11.37 7.65 -14.53
CA PHE A 129 -11.91 6.66 -15.45
C PHE A 129 -11.52 7.03 -16.88
N LYS A 130 -11.33 6.00 -17.72
CA LYS A 130 -11.13 6.17 -19.16
C LYS A 130 -11.89 5.10 -19.91
N THR A 131 -12.74 5.53 -20.82
CA THR A 131 -13.40 4.66 -21.79
C THR A 131 -12.63 4.70 -23.11
N ARG A 132 -12.44 3.54 -23.73
CA ARG A 132 -11.83 3.39 -25.05
C ARG A 132 -12.74 2.57 -25.94
N GLU A 133 -12.79 2.90 -27.22
CA GLU A 133 -13.38 2.02 -28.22
C GLU A 133 -12.52 0.76 -28.36
N ASP A 134 -13.17 -0.38 -28.46
CA ASP A 134 -12.56 -1.69 -28.72
C ASP A 134 -13.44 -2.45 -29.73
N PHE A 135 -12.92 -3.53 -30.30
CA PHE A 135 -13.60 -4.27 -31.38
C PHE A 135 -14.96 -4.85 -30.93
N ASP A 136 -15.07 -5.26 -29.67
CA ASP A 136 -16.27 -5.87 -29.07
C ASP A 136 -17.13 -4.87 -28.27
N GLY A 137 -16.82 -3.58 -28.37
CA GLY A 137 -17.56 -2.50 -27.71
C GLY A 137 -16.66 -1.59 -26.86
N PRO A 138 -17.22 -0.54 -26.26
CA PRO A 138 -16.44 0.35 -25.43
C PRO A 138 -16.01 -0.35 -24.13
N ARG A 139 -14.73 -0.20 -23.77
CA ARG A 139 -14.18 -0.67 -22.49
C ARG A 139 -13.85 0.50 -21.58
N THR A 140 -14.42 0.50 -20.38
CA THR A 140 -14.10 1.47 -19.33
C THR A 140 -13.17 0.84 -18.29
N ILE A 141 -12.08 1.53 -17.96
CA ILE A 141 -11.17 1.15 -16.88
C ILE A 141 -11.01 2.30 -15.88
N MET A 142 -10.66 1.94 -14.65
CA MET A 142 -10.42 2.85 -13.54
C MET A 142 -8.95 2.81 -13.12
N ALA A 143 -8.39 3.95 -12.73
CA ALA A 143 -7.19 4.00 -11.92
C ALA A 143 -7.47 4.81 -10.65
N ALA A 144 -7.17 4.26 -9.49
CA ALA A 144 -7.44 4.91 -8.21
C ALA A 144 -6.33 4.72 -7.17
N SER A 145 -6.08 5.75 -6.38
CA SER A 145 -5.29 5.69 -5.16
C SER A 145 -6.15 6.14 -3.99
N PRO A 146 -6.25 5.36 -2.90
CA PRO A 146 -7.11 5.69 -1.76
C PRO A 146 -6.46 6.67 -0.77
N GLY A 147 -5.24 7.15 -1.03
CA GLY A 147 -4.47 7.97 -0.09
C GLY A 147 -3.49 7.12 0.73
N CYS A 148 -3.34 7.43 2.01
CA CYS A 148 -2.51 6.64 2.93
C CYS A 148 -3.11 6.54 4.34
N LEU A 149 -2.69 5.55 5.11
CA LEU A 149 -2.98 5.47 6.56
C LEU A 149 -1.86 6.06 7.42
N ALA A 150 -0.84 6.62 6.78
CA ALA A 150 0.35 7.13 7.45
C ALA A 150 0.13 8.56 7.95
N ARG A 151 1.02 9.03 8.82
CA ARG A 151 1.05 10.45 9.19
C ARG A 151 1.41 11.31 7.97
N ILE A 152 0.77 12.47 7.87
CA ILE A 152 0.93 13.44 6.77
C ILE A 152 1.62 14.74 7.21
N ASP A 153 2.20 14.75 8.40
CA ASP A 153 2.79 15.92 9.06
C ASP A 153 4.33 15.98 8.99
N GLY A 154 4.93 15.17 8.09
CA GLY A 154 6.38 15.13 7.88
C GLY A 154 7.10 14.05 8.67
N ALA A 155 6.42 13.33 9.57
CA ALA A 155 7.02 12.22 10.31
C ALA A 155 7.41 11.02 9.43
N VAL A 156 6.72 10.83 8.30
CA VAL A 156 7.02 9.78 7.33
C VAL A 156 8.05 10.32 6.33
N PRO A 157 9.22 9.67 6.16
CA PRO A 157 10.26 10.18 5.28
C PRO A 157 9.80 10.32 3.83
N SER A 158 10.00 11.50 3.26
CA SER A 158 9.74 11.82 1.86
C SER A 158 10.88 12.63 1.25
N THR A 159 10.83 12.86 -0.06
CA THR A 159 11.82 13.71 -0.76
C THR A 159 11.72 15.20 -0.41
N ARG A 160 10.62 15.63 0.23
CA ARG A 160 10.39 17.02 0.64
C ARG A 160 10.38 17.21 2.17
N GLY A 161 10.65 16.15 2.91
CA GLY A 161 10.82 16.19 4.36
C GLY A 161 12.14 16.85 4.77
N GLY A 162 12.23 17.19 6.04
CA GLY A 162 13.47 17.69 6.65
C GLY A 162 13.58 17.18 8.08
N VAL A 163 14.80 17.13 8.59
CA VAL A 163 15.08 16.78 9.99
C VAL A 163 15.88 17.90 10.65
N ASP A 164 15.74 18.08 11.96
CA ASP A 164 16.61 18.94 12.75
C ASP A 164 18.02 18.32 12.91
N LEU A 165 18.92 19.03 13.60
CA LEU A 165 20.30 18.56 13.85
C LEU A 165 20.37 17.27 14.68
N ASP A 166 19.29 16.90 15.37
CA ASP A 166 19.17 15.67 16.15
C ASP A 166 18.45 14.56 15.37
N GLY A 167 18.14 14.78 14.07
CA GLY A 167 17.46 13.83 13.21
C GLY A 167 15.95 13.72 13.44
N ARG A 168 15.33 14.64 14.19
CA ARG A 168 13.88 14.65 14.42
C ARG A 168 13.18 15.25 13.20
N PRO A 169 12.10 14.61 12.68
CA PRO A 169 11.34 15.16 11.56
C PRO A 169 10.75 16.55 11.89
N LEU A 170 10.96 17.50 10.99
CA LEU A 170 10.32 18.82 11.06
C LEU A 170 8.89 18.71 10.56
N VAL A 171 7.96 19.41 11.24
CA VAL A 171 6.55 19.43 10.85
C VAL A 171 6.41 20.08 9.47
N ARG A 172 5.87 19.32 8.53
CA ARG A 172 5.58 19.79 7.17
C ARG A 172 4.45 18.97 6.57
N TYR A 173 3.49 19.65 5.97
CA TYR A 173 2.35 19.01 5.32
C TYR A 173 2.62 18.95 3.81
N GLU A 174 2.83 17.75 3.30
CA GLU A 174 2.82 17.51 1.86
C GLU A 174 1.38 17.43 1.35
N ASN A 175 1.21 17.51 0.03
CA ASN A 175 -0.08 17.24 -0.60
C ASN A 175 -0.35 15.73 -0.54
N TRP A 176 -0.62 15.21 0.66
CA TRP A 176 -1.01 13.83 0.98
C TRP A 176 -2.37 13.87 1.67
N GLN A 177 -3.16 12.82 1.50
CA GLN A 177 -4.48 12.69 2.11
C GLN A 177 -4.60 11.33 2.77
N GLN A 178 -5.20 11.31 3.96
CA GLN A 178 -5.51 10.06 4.62
C GLN A 178 -6.81 9.48 4.06
N GLY A 179 -6.84 8.16 3.88
CA GLY A 179 -8.01 7.48 3.34
C GLY A 179 -7.78 5.99 3.14
N MET A 180 -8.88 5.32 2.83
CA MET A 180 -8.91 3.95 2.35
C MET A 180 -10.07 3.79 1.35
N ALA A 181 -10.17 2.62 0.72
CA ALA A 181 -11.28 2.33 -0.17
C ALA A 181 -11.87 0.95 0.11
N VAL A 182 -13.17 0.83 -0.15
CA VAL A 182 -13.91 -0.43 -0.12
C VAL A 182 -14.28 -0.78 -1.55
N VAL A 183 -14.04 -2.03 -1.92
CA VAL A 183 -14.37 -2.56 -3.24
C VAL A 183 -15.38 -3.68 -3.07
N THR A 184 -16.56 -3.53 -3.67
CA THR A 184 -17.52 -4.63 -3.82
C THR A 184 -17.33 -5.23 -5.20
N TYR A 185 -17.19 -6.55 -5.31
CA TYR A 185 -16.83 -7.19 -6.59
C TYR A 185 -17.50 -8.55 -6.78
N GLU A 186 -17.67 -8.92 -8.04
CA GLU A 186 -18.11 -10.26 -8.45
C GLU A 186 -16.92 -11.22 -8.49
N GLN A 187 -17.11 -12.42 -7.92
CA GLN A 187 -16.12 -13.50 -7.96
C GLN A 187 -16.16 -14.28 -9.28
N SER A 188 -17.31 -14.31 -9.96
CA SER A 188 -17.53 -15.03 -11.22
C SER A 188 -18.44 -14.23 -12.15
N GLY A 189 -18.49 -14.58 -13.43
CA GLY A 189 -19.37 -13.93 -14.41
C GLY A 189 -18.63 -12.82 -15.13
N GLU A 190 -19.16 -11.60 -15.09
CA GLU A 190 -18.53 -10.46 -15.78
C GLU A 190 -17.43 -9.79 -14.95
N HIS A 191 -17.16 -10.26 -13.72
CA HIS A 191 -16.13 -9.70 -12.83
C HIS A 191 -16.30 -8.19 -12.60
N LYS A 192 -17.56 -7.74 -12.49
CA LYS A 192 -17.89 -6.33 -12.18
C LYS A 192 -17.39 -5.97 -10.80
N PHE A 193 -17.13 -4.68 -10.59
CA PHE A 193 -16.79 -4.14 -9.28
C PHE A 193 -17.28 -2.70 -9.13
N SER A 194 -17.47 -2.27 -7.89
CA SER A 194 -17.64 -0.88 -7.49
C SER A 194 -16.50 -0.47 -6.57
N TYR A 195 -16.11 0.80 -6.63
CA TYR A 195 -15.06 1.38 -5.79
C TYR A 195 -15.67 2.53 -5.00
N GLU A 196 -15.58 2.44 -3.67
CA GLU A 196 -16.03 3.48 -2.74
C GLU A 196 -14.82 4.01 -1.98
N LEU A 197 -14.50 5.28 -2.19
CA LEU A 197 -13.47 5.97 -1.43
C LEU A 197 -14.03 6.39 -0.06
N MET A 198 -13.26 6.13 1.00
CA MET A 198 -13.49 6.67 2.34
C MET A 198 -12.31 7.59 2.73
N PRO A 199 -12.42 8.91 2.52
CA PRO A 199 -11.44 9.87 3.03
C PRO A 199 -11.45 9.89 4.56
N ILE A 200 -10.30 10.17 5.16
CA ILE A 200 -10.15 10.37 6.60
C ILE A 200 -9.68 11.81 6.82
N TYR A 201 -10.48 12.61 7.52
CA TYR A 201 -10.20 14.00 7.86
C TYR A 201 -9.99 14.13 9.36
N ASN A 202 -8.76 14.42 9.79
CA ASN A 202 -8.45 14.70 11.20
C ASN A 202 -8.97 13.61 12.16
N GLY A 203 -8.86 12.33 11.78
CA GLY A 203 -9.36 11.21 12.57
C GLY A 203 -10.86 10.93 12.45
N TRP A 204 -11.59 11.66 11.61
CA TRP A 204 -13.00 11.42 11.29
C TRP A 204 -13.15 10.84 9.88
N ALA A 205 -14.02 9.85 9.72
CA ALA A 205 -14.42 9.29 8.43
C ALA A 205 -15.89 8.86 8.48
N ILE A 206 -16.52 8.76 7.30
CA ILE A 206 -17.89 8.25 7.16
C ILE A 206 -17.93 7.21 6.03
N TYR A 207 -18.56 6.07 6.30
CA TYR A 207 -18.83 5.03 5.30
C TYR A 207 -20.24 4.50 5.44
N GLN A 208 -20.98 4.48 4.33
CA GLN A 208 -22.38 4.04 4.28
C GLN A 208 -23.26 4.65 5.40
N GLY A 209 -23.10 5.96 5.65
CA GLY A 209 -23.86 6.69 6.67
C GLY A 209 -23.40 6.45 8.12
N LYS A 210 -22.39 5.60 8.35
CA LYS A 210 -21.80 5.36 9.67
C LYS A 210 -20.53 6.18 9.85
N GLU A 211 -20.49 6.98 10.91
CA GLU A 211 -19.30 7.75 11.29
C GLU A 211 -18.30 6.92 12.11
N PHE A 212 -17.03 7.23 11.90
CA PHE A 212 -15.88 6.66 12.59
C PHE A 212 -15.00 7.80 13.09
N ILE A 213 -14.70 7.79 14.39
CA ILE A 213 -13.88 8.81 15.04
C ILE A 213 -12.77 8.10 15.81
N VAL A 214 -11.52 8.50 15.55
CA VAL A 214 -10.36 8.07 16.35
C VAL A 214 -10.53 8.66 17.75
N LYS A 215 -10.55 7.78 18.76
CA LYS A 215 -10.58 8.16 20.17
C LYS A 215 -9.21 8.61 20.66
#